data_AF-A0A352GR97-F1
#
_entry.id   AF-A0A352GR97-F1
#
_cell.length_a   1.000
_cell.length_b   1.000
_cell.length_c   1.000
_cell.angle_alpha   90.00
_cell.angle_beta   90.00
_cell.angle_gamma   90.00
#
_symmetry.space_group_name_H-M   'P 1'
#
loop_
_entity.id
_entity.type
_entity.pdbx_description
1 polymer ?
#
loop_
_entity_poly.entity_id
_entity_poly.type
_entity_poly.pdbx_seq_one_letter_code
_entity_poly.pdbx_strand_id
1 'polypeptide(L)'
;MLMLAVPHAVRAADGDDERPGTFVLQVENDLFGAGTDQYYTQGVQVTFVPKDKWEPEWFKDLMDMIPGVNLDGNSTYVVALGQQMFTPEDTTLPDPDATDRPYAGWLFASVGAIVEKPDSNLLQNVSLDLGIVGPASLGGYTQRRWHSLIGVGLPRGWGKQLHNEPGIMLSYQARLRQP
;
A
#
# COMPACT_ATOMS: atom_id res chain seq x y z
N MET A 1 6.08 -8.95 9.59
CA MET A 1 5.29 -8.41 8.47
C MET A 1 6.01 -8.76 7.18
N LEU A 2 5.59 -9.85 6.54
CA LEU A 2 6.22 -10.38 5.32
C LEU A 2 5.43 -9.83 4.13
N MET A 3 5.95 -8.81 3.47
CA MET A 3 5.40 -8.35 2.18
C MET A 3 5.73 -9.39 1.11
N LEU A 4 4.72 -10.14 0.68
CA LEU A 4 4.77 -10.92 -0.55
C LEU A 4 4.04 -10.12 -1.65
N ALA A 5 4.79 -9.29 -2.37
CA ALA A 5 4.29 -8.75 -3.63
C ALA A 5 4.38 -9.87 -4.68
N VAL A 6 3.25 -10.47 -5.05
CA VAL A 6 3.18 -11.33 -6.25
C VAL A 6 2.84 -10.40 -7.42
N PRO A 7 3.80 -10.04 -8.29
CA PRO A 7 3.49 -9.24 -9.47
C PRO A 7 2.59 -10.06 -10.40
N HIS A 8 1.31 -9.74 -10.43
CA HIS A 8 0.43 -10.17 -11.51
C HIS A 8 0.51 -9.13 -12.62
N ALA A 9 1.33 -9.39 -13.63
CA ALA A 9 1.29 -8.63 -14.87
C ALA A 9 -0.01 -9.00 -15.62
N VAL A 10 -0.99 -8.09 -15.63
CA VAL A 10 -2.10 -8.19 -16.59
C VAL A 10 -1.53 -7.84 -17.96
N ARG A 11 -1.22 -8.86 -18.75
CA ARG A 11 -0.74 -8.70 -20.14
C ARG A 11 -1.94 -8.51 -21.05
N ALA A 12 -2.22 -7.27 -21.44
CA ALA A 12 -3.00 -7.01 -22.65
C ALA A 12 -2.10 -7.35 -23.85
N ALA A 13 -2.50 -8.34 -24.63
CA ALA A 13 -1.89 -8.66 -25.92
C ALA A 13 -2.70 -7.95 -27.01
N ASP A 14 -2.08 -7.06 -27.77
CA ASP A 14 -2.02 -7.18 -29.24
C ASP A 14 -1.09 -6.12 -29.83
N GLY A 15 -0.62 -6.40 -31.05
CA GLY A 15 0.56 -5.82 -31.69
C GLY A 15 0.54 -4.31 -31.92
N ASP A 16 1.54 -3.67 -31.33
CA ASP A 16 2.51 -2.77 -31.97
C ASP A 16 3.65 -2.60 -30.93
N ASP A 17 4.85 -2.24 -31.38
CA ASP A 17 6.12 -2.31 -30.62
C ASP A 17 6.25 -1.22 -29.52
N GLU A 18 5.22 -1.07 -28.69
CA GLU A 18 5.12 -0.09 -27.62
C GLU A 18 4.44 -0.71 -26.39
N ARG A 19 5.22 -1.06 -25.36
CA ARG A 19 4.66 -1.65 -24.13
C ARG A 19 3.85 -0.59 -23.36
N PRO A 20 2.55 -0.78 -23.08
CA PRO A 20 1.78 0.17 -22.26
C PRO A 20 2.29 0.21 -20.82
N GLY A 21 1.98 1.27 -20.07
CA GLY A 21 2.26 1.36 -18.64
C GLY A 21 1.64 0.18 -17.87
N THR A 22 2.26 -0.22 -16.77
CA THR A 22 1.85 -1.42 -16.02
C THR A 22 1.07 -1.05 -14.77
N PHE A 23 -0.10 -1.66 -14.57
CA PHE A 23 -0.81 -1.63 -13.30
C PHE A 23 -0.52 -2.89 -12.49
N VAL A 24 -0.24 -2.70 -11.21
CA VAL A 24 -0.06 -3.76 -10.23
C VAL A 24 -1.11 -3.61 -9.15
N LEU A 25 -1.91 -4.66 -8.94
CA LEU A 25 -2.87 -4.73 -7.83
C LEU A 25 -2.26 -5.58 -6.72
N GLN A 26 -2.19 -5.02 -5.52
CA GLN A 26 -1.80 -5.71 -4.31
C GLN A 26 -2.99 -5.78 -3.37
N VAL A 27 -3.28 -6.97 -2.86
CA VAL A 27 -4.32 -7.20 -1.87
C VAL A 27 -3.69 -7.96 -0.72
N GLU A 28 -3.74 -7.38 0.47
CA GLU A 28 -3.25 -7.96 1.71
C GLU A 28 -4.46 -8.34 2.57
N ASN A 29 -4.46 -9.58 3.05
CA ASN A 29 -5.52 -10.11 3.88
C ASN A 29 -4.92 -11.21 4.77
N ASP A 30 -5.22 -11.18 6.06
CA ASP A 30 -4.71 -12.13 7.05
C ASP A 30 -5.37 -13.53 6.98
N LEU A 31 -6.17 -13.83 5.95
CA LEU A 31 -6.95 -15.08 5.79
C LEU A 31 -6.12 -16.39 5.72
N PHE A 32 -4.79 -16.32 5.58
CA PHE A 32 -3.94 -17.51 5.39
C PHE A 32 -3.32 -18.07 6.69
N GLY A 33 -3.69 -17.54 7.86
CA GLY A 33 -3.32 -18.09 9.17
C GLY A 33 -4.41 -19.02 9.71
N ALA A 34 -4.05 -20.26 10.04
CA ALA A 34 -4.96 -21.29 10.53
C ALA A 34 -5.81 -20.85 11.75
N GLY A 35 -7.10 -20.57 11.52
CA GLY A 35 -8.19 -20.84 12.48
C GLY A 35 -8.30 -19.99 13.75
N THR A 36 -7.48 -18.96 13.94
CA THR A 36 -7.65 -17.99 15.04
C THR A 36 -7.61 -16.59 14.47
N ASP A 37 -8.81 -16.05 14.26
CA ASP A 37 -9.13 -14.77 13.62
C ASP A 37 -8.73 -13.59 14.53
N GLN A 38 -7.45 -13.51 14.86
CA GLN A 38 -6.91 -12.42 15.65
C GLN A 38 -6.29 -11.43 14.67
N TYR A 39 -6.89 -10.23 14.59
CA TYR A 39 -6.36 -9.05 13.90
C TYR A 39 -6.58 -8.94 12.39
N TYR A 40 -7.81 -9.05 11.92
CA TYR A 40 -8.15 -8.83 10.51
C TYR A 40 -7.64 -7.49 9.95
N THR A 41 -6.52 -7.49 9.22
CA THR A 41 -5.99 -6.33 8.50
C THR A 41 -6.24 -6.53 7.01
N GLN A 42 -7.00 -5.63 6.41
CA GLN A 42 -7.23 -5.62 4.96
C GLN A 42 -6.51 -4.43 4.34
N GLY A 43 -5.67 -4.71 3.34
CA GLY A 43 -5.02 -3.71 2.52
C GLY A 43 -5.33 -3.92 1.04
N VAL A 44 -5.60 -2.86 0.31
CA VAL A 44 -5.63 -2.87 -1.16
C VAL A 44 -4.81 -1.71 -1.69
N GLN A 45 -3.97 -1.96 -2.68
CA GLN A 45 -3.18 -0.94 -3.34
C GLN A 45 -3.15 -1.18 -4.84
N VAL A 46 -3.36 -0.13 -5.60
CA VAL A 46 -3.14 -0.10 -7.05
C VAL A 46 -1.92 0.77 -7.32
N THR A 47 -0.92 0.18 -7.94
CA THR A 47 0.32 0.85 -8.34
C THR A 47 0.34 0.97 -9.86
N PHE A 48 0.72 2.14 -10.37
CA PHE A 48 0.97 2.37 -11.79
C PHE A 48 2.46 2.64 -12.02
N VAL A 49 3.02 1.89 -12.96
CA VAL A 49 4.40 2.03 -13.46
C VAL A 49 4.31 2.63 -14.86
N PRO A 50 4.69 3.91 -15.05
CA PRO A 50 4.64 4.54 -16.36
C PRO A 50 5.55 3.84 -17.39
N LYS A 51 5.14 3.86 -18.65
CA LYS A 51 5.94 3.39 -19.79
C LYS A 51 7.11 4.34 -20.04
N ASP A 52 6.77 5.61 -20.21
CA ASP A 52 7.74 6.64 -20.55
C ASP A 52 8.52 7.03 -19.31
N LYS A 53 9.75 7.46 -19.55
CA LYS A 53 10.62 7.97 -18.50
C LYS A 53 9.96 9.18 -17.85
N TRP A 54 9.41 8.96 -16.65
CA TRP A 54 8.78 9.97 -15.81
C TRP A 54 9.62 10.14 -14.56
N GLU A 55 10.31 11.27 -14.45
CA GLU A 55 11.18 11.59 -13.32
C GLU A 55 10.67 12.88 -12.66
N PRO A 56 9.78 12.82 -11.67
CA PRO A 56 9.33 14.01 -10.95
C PRO A 56 10.50 14.67 -10.21
N GLU A 57 11.00 15.80 -10.72
CA GLU A 57 12.16 16.53 -10.16
C GLU A 57 11.99 16.83 -8.67
N TRP A 58 10.81 17.30 -8.24
CA TRP A 58 10.52 17.59 -6.84
C TRP A 58 10.71 16.38 -5.91
N PHE A 59 10.37 15.17 -6.39
CA PHE A 59 10.50 13.95 -5.61
C PHE A 59 11.95 13.52 -5.57
N LYS A 60 12.64 13.63 -6.71
CA LYS A 60 14.08 13.37 -6.79
C LYS A 60 14.85 14.27 -5.83
N ASP A 61 14.63 15.59 -5.89
CA ASP A 61 15.29 16.56 -5.02
C ASP A 61 15.03 16.28 -3.55
N LEU A 62 13.79 15.90 -3.19
CA LEU A 62 13.45 15.51 -1.83
C LEU A 62 14.19 14.24 -1.38
N MET A 63 14.26 13.23 -2.24
CA MET A 63 14.91 11.95 -1.92
C MET A 63 16.44 12.05 -1.88
N ASP A 64 17.05 12.93 -2.69
CA ASP A 64 18.49 13.20 -2.69
C ASP A 64 18.97 13.85 -1.37
N MET A 65 18.04 14.37 -0.54
CA MET A 65 18.35 14.83 0.82
C MET A 65 18.58 13.67 1.81
N ILE A 66 18.21 12.43 1.47
CA ILE A 66 18.29 11.26 2.34
C ILE A 66 19.63 10.55 2.09
N PRO A 67 20.55 10.51 3.07
CA PRO A 67 21.83 9.84 2.89
C PRO A 67 21.67 8.37 2.50
N GLY A 68 22.32 7.97 1.40
CA GLY A 68 22.28 6.60 0.89
C GLY A 68 21.20 6.35 -0.15
N VAL A 69 20.24 7.25 -0.35
CA VAL A 69 19.37 7.25 -1.53
C VAL A 69 20.11 7.95 -2.67
N ASN A 70 20.12 7.36 -3.85
CA ASN A 70 20.71 7.97 -5.03
C ASN A 70 19.84 7.59 -6.23
N LEU A 71 18.91 8.48 -6.55
CA LEU A 71 18.01 8.33 -7.68
C LEU A 71 18.71 8.82 -8.94
N ASP A 72 18.98 7.91 -9.87
CA ASP A 72 19.60 8.21 -11.16
C ASP A 72 18.67 7.87 -12.32
N GLY A 73 19.17 8.05 -13.55
CA GLY A 73 18.41 7.84 -14.76
C GLY A 73 17.93 6.41 -15.02
N ASN A 74 18.34 5.44 -14.19
CA ASN A 74 17.89 4.05 -14.21
C ASN A 74 16.81 3.76 -13.15
N SER A 75 16.41 4.77 -12.36
CA SER A 75 15.36 4.62 -11.35
C SER A 75 14.00 4.43 -12.02
N THR A 76 13.23 3.46 -11.54
CA THR A 76 11.85 3.26 -11.97
C THR A 76 10.91 3.98 -11.01
N TYR A 77 10.22 5.02 -11.49
CA TYR A 77 9.25 5.76 -10.70
C TYR A 77 7.86 5.12 -10.77
N VAL A 78 7.14 5.17 -9.65
CA VAL A 78 5.81 4.59 -9.52
C VAL A 78 4.87 5.55 -8.79
N VAL A 79 3.59 5.48 -9.10
CA VAL A 79 2.53 6.08 -8.28
C VAL A 79 1.61 5.00 -7.76
N ALA A 80 1.07 5.17 -6.57
CA ALA A 80 0.06 4.25 -6.05
C ALA A 80 -1.07 4.97 -5.35
N LEU A 81 -2.23 4.31 -5.29
CA LEU A 81 -3.34 4.65 -4.41
C LEU A 81 -3.66 3.41 -3.59
N GLY A 82 -3.66 3.53 -2.27
CA GLY A 82 -3.89 2.42 -1.35
C GLY A 82 -4.83 2.77 -0.21
N GLN A 83 -5.50 1.75 0.30
CA GLN A 83 -6.34 1.82 1.50
C GLN A 83 -5.99 0.65 2.42
N GLN A 84 -5.70 0.94 3.68
CA GLN A 84 -5.51 -0.05 4.73
C GLN A 84 -6.59 0.11 5.80
N MET A 85 -7.01 -1.00 6.40
CA MET A 85 -8.06 -1.03 7.43
C MET A 85 -7.60 -1.88 8.62
N PHE A 86 -7.77 -1.32 9.81
CA PHE A 86 -7.47 -1.91 11.10
C PHE A 86 -8.77 -1.98 11.91
N THR A 87 -9.02 -3.13 12.54
CA THR A 87 -10.26 -3.38 13.30
C THR A 87 -9.98 -4.16 14.58
N PRO A 88 -10.63 -3.91 15.72
CA PRO A 88 -10.58 -4.78 16.91
C PRO A 88 -10.76 -6.27 16.57
N GLU A 89 -10.34 -7.14 17.47
CA GLU A 89 -10.53 -8.60 17.38
C GLU A 89 -12.02 -8.94 17.24
N ASP A 90 -12.87 -8.40 18.13
CA ASP A 90 -14.32 -8.56 18.02
C ASP A 90 -14.97 -7.43 17.22
N THR A 91 -15.17 -7.68 15.92
CA THR A 91 -15.85 -6.73 15.03
C THR A 91 -17.37 -6.69 15.17
N THR A 92 -17.96 -7.61 15.93
CA THR A 92 -19.41 -7.73 16.12
C THR A 92 -19.93 -6.75 17.17
N LEU A 93 -19.06 -6.18 18.00
CA LEU A 93 -19.42 -5.20 19.00
C LEU A 93 -19.63 -3.81 18.38
N PRO A 94 -20.76 -3.13 18.68
CA PRO A 94 -20.96 -1.73 18.30
C PRO A 94 -20.11 -0.76 19.13
N ASP A 95 -19.71 -1.20 20.33
CA ASP A 95 -18.80 -0.49 21.22
C ASP A 95 -17.54 -1.35 21.41
N PRO A 96 -16.45 -1.06 20.68
CA PRO A 96 -15.21 -1.81 20.81
C PRO A 96 -14.59 -1.68 22.19
N ASP A 97 -13.87 -2.73 22.62
CA ASP A 97 -13.01 -2.64 23.80
C ASP A 97 -11.97 -1.53 23.58
N ALA A 98 -11.95 -0.54 24.49
CA ALA A 98 -11.01 0.57 24.42
C ALA A 98 -9.55 0.17 24.68
N THR A 99 -9.31 -1.05 25.17
CA THR A 99 -7.98 -1.62 25.37
C THR A 99 -7.46 -2.42 24.17
N ASP A 100 -8.33 -2.70 23.19
CA ASP A 100 -7.97 -3.34 21.92
C ASP A 100 -7.62 -2.27 20.86
N ARG A 101 -7.10 -2.69 19.71
CA ARG A 101 -6.78 -1.81 18.59
C ARG A 101 -8.05 -1.12 18.09
N PRO A 102 -8.03 0.22 17.90
CA PRO A 102 -9.21 0.94 17.44
C PRO A 102 -9.52 0.60 15.99
N TYR A 103 -10.77 0.83 15.59
CA TYR A 103 -11.08 0.93 14.17
C TYR A 103 -10.32 2.11 13.57
N ALA A 104 -9.62 1.88 12.48
CA ALA A 104 -8.96 2.93 11.71
C ALA A 104 -8.88 2.51 10.25
N GLY A 105 -9.09 3.47 9.34
CA GLY A 105 -8.71 3.31 7.94
C GLY A 105 -7.63 4.33 7.59
N TRP A 106 -6.73 3.97 6.70
CA TRP A 106 -5.68 4.82 6.13
C TRP A 106 -5.81 4.80 4.62
N LEU A 107 -6.18 5.93 4.01
CA LEU A 107 -6.25 6.09 2.55
C LEU A 107 -5.12 7.01 2.12
N PHE A 108 -4.30 6.56 1.18
CA PHE A 108 -3.09 7.28 0.79
C PHE A 108 -2.82 7.21 -0.70
N ALA A 109 -2.21 8.26 -1.21
CA ALA A 109 -1.52 8.28 -2.49
C ALA A 109 -0.01 8.24 -2.25
N SER A 110 0.72 7.55 -3.12
CA SER A 110 2.16 7.35 -3.00
C SER A 110 2.87 7.77 -4.29
N VAL A 111 4.05 8.36 -4.14
CA VAL A 111 5.06 8.48 -5.19
C VAL A 111 6.29 7.74 -4.70
N GLY A 112 6.85 6.87 -5.53
CA GLY A 112 8.02 6.08 -5.17
C GLY A 112 9.01 5.91 -6.32
N ALA A 113 10.21 5.47 -5.97
CA ALA A 113 11.24 5.07 -6.91
C ALA A 113 11.91 3.77 -6.47
N ILE A 114 12.16 2.90 -7.45
CA ILE A 114 12.93 1.67 -7.31
C ILE A 114 14.26 1.87 -8.02
N VAL A 115 15.36 1.64 -7.31
CA VAL A 115 16.72 1.74 -7.85
C VAL A 115 17.33 0.36 -7.87
N GLU A 116 17.76 -0.07 -9.05
CA GLU A 116 18.54 -1.30 -9.22
C GLU A 116 19.96 -0.93 -9.67
N LYS A 117 20.97 -1.31 -8.88
CA LYS A 117 22.38 -1.11 -9.21
C LYS A 117 23.08 -2.46 -9.42
N PRO A 118 23.13 -2.96 -10.68
CA PRO A 118 23.69 -4.27 -10.98
C PRO A 118 25.11 -4.47 -10.46
N ASP A 119 25.98 -3.48 -10.61
CA ASP A 119 27.40 -3.56 -10.23
C ASP A 119 27.63 -3.78 -8.72
N SER A 120 26.65 -3.40 -7.90
CA SER A 120 26.73 -3.50 -6.43
C SER A 120 25.73 -4.48 -5.83
N ASN A 121 24.98 -5.20 -6.67
CA ASN A 121 23.87 -6.07 -6.26
C ASN A 121 22.85 -5.37 -5.34
N LEU A 122 22.72 -4.04 -5.44
CA LEU A 122 21.90 -3.24 -4.54
C LEU A 122 20.54 -2.98 -5.18
N LEU A 123 19.48 -3.27 -4.42
CA LEU A 123 18.10 -2.90 -4.72
C LEU A 123 17.61 -1.94 -3.63
N GLN A 124 17.17 -0.74 -4.02
CA GLN A 124 16.58 0.23 -3.11
C GLN A 124 15.15 0.55 -3.52
N ASN A 125 14.28 0.74 -2.52
CA ASN A 125 12.93 1.23 -2.70
C ASN A 125 12.77 2.44 -1.78
N VAL A 126 12.28 3.54 -2.33
CA VAL A 126 11.95 4.74 -1.56
C VAL A 126 10.57 5.22 -1.96
N SER A 127 9.74 5.61 -1.00
CA SER A 127 8.40 6.14 -1.28
C SER A 127 7.99 7.22 -0.29
N LEU A 128 7.18 8.14 -0.79
CA LEU A 128 6.49 9.15 -0.01
C LEU A 128 4.99 8.92 -0.14
N ASP A 129 4.33 8.68 0.98
CA ASP A 129 2.90 8.50 1.05
C ASP A 129 2.26 9.70 1.73
N LEU A 130 1.18 10.21 1.14
CA LEU A 130 0.34 11.26 1.69
C LEU A 130 -1.08 10.73 1.79
N GLY A 131 -1.71 10.89 2.95
CA GLY A 131 -3.01 10.29 3.17
C GLY A 131 -3.76 10.83 4.37
N ILE A 132 -4.84 10.14 4.72
CA ILE A 132 -5.70 10.47 5.84
C ILE A 132 -6.12 9.21 6.61
N VAL A 133 -5.97 9.28 7.93
CA VAL A 133 -6.56 8.33 8.89
C VAL A 133 -8.00 8.77 9.17
N GLY A 134 -8.91 7.85 9.47
CA GLY A 134 -10.25 8.13 10.01
C GLY A 134 -11.39 8.02 8.99
N PRO A 135 -12.59 8.57 9.25
CA PRO A 135 -13.77 8.41 8.38
C PRO A 135 -13.55 8.80 6.92
N ALA A 136 -12.71 9.81 6.66
CA ALA A 136 -12.38 10.26 5.31
C ALA A 136 -11.56 9.23 4.52
N SER A 137 -10.93 8.26 5.19
CA SER A 137 -10.27 7.14 4.53
C SER A 137 -11.24 6.18 3.86
N LEU A 138 -12.54 6.24 4.19
CA LEU A 138 -13.59 5.34 3.70
C LEU A 138 -13.44 3.86 4.11
N GLY A 139 -12.58 3.52 5.08
CA GLY A 139 -12.36 2.12 5.48
C GLY A 139 -13.65 1.38 5.85
N GLY A 140 -14.46 1.97 6.72
CA GLY A 140 -15.74 1.36 7.11
C GLY A 140 -16.75 1.19 5.99
N TYR A 141 -16.71 2.04 4.96
CA TYR A 141 -17.53 1.84 3.76
C TYR A 141 -17.01 0.64 2.96
N THR A 142 -15.70 0.62 2.65
CA THR A 142 -15.09 -0.46 1.86
C THR A 142 -15.30 -1.82 2.52
N GLN A 143 -14.97 -1.97 3.82
CA GLN A 143 -15.09 -3.25 4.51
C GLN A 143 -16.54 -3.75 4.52
N ARG A 144 -17.53 -2.89 4.83
CA ARG A 144 -18.95 -3.29 4.81
C ARG A 144 -19.42 -3.69 3.42
N ARG A 145 -18.95 -3.02 2.36
CA ARG A 145 -19.31 -3.38 0.99
C ARG A 145 -18.70 -4.72 0.59
N TRP A 146 -17.44 -4.96 0.95
CA TRP A 146 -16.79 -6.26 0.73
C TRP A 146 -17.49 -7.37 1.50
N HIS A 147 -17.72 -7.20 2.81
CA HIS A 147 -18.39 -8.20 3.66
C HIS A 147 -19.81 -8.51 3.15
N SER A 148 -20.54 -7.49 2.70
CA SER A 148 -21.86 -7.66 2.08
C SER A 148 -21.79 -8.42 0.75
N LEU A 149 -20.71 -8.27 -0.03
CA LEU A 149 -20.52 -8.96 -1.30
C LEU A 149 -20.22 -10.45 -1.09
N ILE A 150 -19.41 -10.78 -0.10
CA ILE A 150 -19.00 -12.18 0.20
C ILE A 150 -19.91 -12.89 1.21
N GLY A 151 -20.93 -12.20 1.73
CA GLY A 151 -21.95 -12.79 2.60
C GLY A 151 -21.49 -13.08 4.04
N VAL A 152 -20.55 -12.32 4.58
CA VAL A 152 -20.07 -12.47 5.97
C VAL A 152 -20.64 -11.38 6.90
N GLY A 153 -20.50 -11.56 8.22
CA GLY A 153 -20.98 -10.62 9.23
C GLY A 153 -20.43 -9.21 9.05
N LEU A 154 -21.26 -8.19 9.23
CA LEU A 154 -20.85 -6.79 9.07
C LEU A 154 -20.20 -6.25 10.35
N PRO A 155 -19.06 -5.52 10.24
CA PRO A 155 -18.42 -4.87 11.38
C PRO A 155 -19.30 -3.73 11.91
N ARG A 156 -19.50 -3.67 13.23
CA ARG A 156 -20.44 -2.73 13.88
C ARG A 156 -19.78 -1.53 14.55
N GLY A 157 -18.48 -1.59 14.81
CA GLY A 157 -17.76 -0.57 15.58
C GLY A 157 -17.21 0.64 14.80
N TRP A 158 -17.33 0.68 13.47
CA TRP A 158 -16.80 1.77 12.62
C TRP A 158 -17.33 3.18 12.96
N GLY A 159 -18.44 3.28 13.70
CA GLY A 159 -18.93 4.56 14.24
C GLY A 159 -18.05 5.16 15.33
N LYS A 160 -17.16 4.35 15.95
CA LYS A 160 -16.20 4.75 17.00
C LYS A 160 -14.74 4.68 16.53
N GLN A 161 -14.50 4.74 15.22
CA GLN A 161 -13.14 4.74 14.67
C GLN A 161 -12.36 6.01 15.05
N LEU A 162 -11.03 5.98 14.87
CA LEU A 162 -10.17 7.17 15.02
C LEU A 162 -10.65 8.34 14.16
N HIS A 163 -10.40 9.56 14.61
CA HIS A 163 -10.80 10.77 13.90
C HIS A 163 -9.96 11.02 12.64
N ASN A 164 -10.42 11.99 11.84
CA ASN A 164 -9.71 12.40 10.63
C ASN A 164 -8.37 13.05 10.98
N GLU A 165 -7.27 12.43 10.56
CA GLU A 165 -5.92 12.95 10.78
C GLU A 165 -5.10 12.80 9.50
N PRO A 166 -4.60 13.89 8.89
CA PRO A 166 -3.71 13.79 7.74
C PRO A 166 -2.38 13.18 8.17
N GLY A 167 -1.81 12.34 7.31
CA GLY A 167 -0.53 11.67 7.55
C GLY A 167 0.43 11.82 6.38
N ILE A 168 1.71 11.70 6.71
CA ILE A 168 2.81 11.61 5.76
C ILE A 168 3.69 10.43 6.20
N MET A 169 4.13 9.61 5.25
CA MET A 169 5.04 8.50 5.54
C MET A 169 6.15 8.47 4.50
N LEU A 170 7.39 8.44 4.99
CA LEU A 170 8.57 8.25 4.16
C LEU A 170 9.10 6.85 4.43
N SER A 171 9.17 6.03 3.39
CA SER A 171 9.67 4.66 3.47
C SER A 171 10.98 4.53 2.70
N TYR A 172 11.96 3.86 3.28
CA TYR A 172 13.22 3.52 2.64
C TYR A 172 13.60 2.07 2.96
N GLN A 173 13.91 1.30 1.92
CA GLN A 173 14.40 -0.06 2.04
C GLN A 173 15.56 -0.29 1.10
N ALA A 174 16.66 -0.83 1.61
CA ALA A 174 17.79 -1.29 0.82
C ALA A 174 18.02 -2.80 1.04
N ARG A 175 18.27 -3.53 -0.05
CA ARG A 175 18.56 -4.96 -0.03
C ARG A 175 19.78 -5.24 -0.91
N LEU A 176 20.73 -6.00 -0.36
CA LEU A 176 21.83 -6.57 -1.14
C LEU A 176 21.39 -7.95 -1.63
N ARG A 177 21.40 -8.17 -2.94
CA ARG A 177 21.19 -9.50 -3.51
C ARG A 177 22.47 -10.31 -3.30
N GLN A 178 22.35 -11.51 -2.74
CA GLN A 178 23.47 -12.44 -2.71
C GLN A 178 23.77 -12.90 -4.15
N PRO A 179 25.05 -13.02 -4.52
CA PRO A 179 25.46 -13.48 -5.86
C PRO A 179 25.02 -14.92 -6.14
#